data_AF-A0A7S1XWT7-F1
#
_entry.id   AF-A0A7S1XWT7-F1
#
_cell.length_a   1.000
_cell.length_b   1.000
_cell.length_c   1.000
_cell.angle_alpha   90.00
_cell.angle_beta   90.00
_cell.angle_gamma   90.00
#
_symmetry.space_group_name_H-M   'P 1'
#
loop_
_entity.id
_entity.type
_entity.pdbx_description
1 polymer ?
#
loop_
_entity_poly.entity_id
_entity_poly.type
_entity_poly.pdbx_seq_one_letter_code
_entity_poly.pdbx_strand_id
1 'polypeptide(L)'
;MAGVYDVVIVGGGLCGLMLARLLEQQGGVNYVVLEAHEERFGGRLWNTPEGLDLGAAWLWPQFGQTHAPALSTSLGLELFPQPPGEPKGFAPPEPGRFRVEGGTYGLVERIVAGLPAERVRKGCPVTCVRRDAACPAAAADADKTYVALESSDGGVFHAERVVLAVPPEMLAAKVEFEPALPQARMRAMRNAKTWMAGVTKVVLAYEARFWEDLGLGLGAAGPAFQVYDASSKDDGVVGITFFAFNEEDLDDDEFVGPMPLTLTLTFTQP
;
A
#
# COMPACT_ATOMS: atom_id res chain seq x y z
N MET A 1 -4.23 15.17 -29.68
CA MET A 1 -5.25 14.10 -29.79
C MET A 1 -4.85 13.01 -28.83
N ALA A 2 -5.71 12.59 -27.91
CA ALA A 2 -5.38 11.51 -26.98
C ALA A 2 -5.16 10.23 -27.81
N GLY A 3 -3.89 9.80 -27.90
CA GLY A 3 -3.53 8.58 -28.60
C GLY A 3 -3.99 7.35 -27.83
N VAL A 4 -4.04 6.21 -28.51
CA VAL A 4 -4.34 4.92 -27.89
C VAL A 4 -3.09 4.39 -27.19
N TYR A 5 -3.23 3.95 -25.95
CA TYR A 5 -2.17 3.32 -25.18
C TYR A 5 -2.10 1.83 -25.48
N ASP A 6 -0.91 1.25 -25.40
CA ASP A 6 -0.76 -0.21 -25.39
C ASP A 6 -1.33 -0.77 -24.08
N VAL A 7 -1.03 -0.08 -22.96
CA VAL A 7 -1.46 -0.49 -21.62
C VAL A 7 -1.90 0.71 -20.78
N VAL A 8 -3.12 0.67 -20.24
CA VAL A 8 -3.52 1.55 -19.12
C VAL A 8 -3.47 0.76 -17.82
N ILE A 9 -2.79 1.29 -16.81
CA ILE A 9 -2.68 0.72 -15.47
C ILE A 9 -3.53 1.55 -14.53
N VAL A 10 -4.57 0.96 -13.94
CA VAL A 10 -5.42 1.62 -12.96
C VAL A 10 -4.91 1.30 -11.56
N GLY A 11 -4.56 2.31 -10.78
CA GLY A 11 -3.99 2.21 -9.44
C GLY A 11 -2.48 2.42 -9.42
N GLY A 12 -2.04 3.51 -8.81
CA GLY A 12 -0.65 3.87 -8.56
C GLY A 12 -0.11 3.39 -7.21
N GLY A 13 -0.60 2.25 -6.72
CA GLY A 13 0.05 1.51 -5.63
C GLY A 13 1.31 0.78 -6.11
N LEU A 14 2.05 0.14 -5.18
CA LEU A 14 3.29 -0.57 -5.49
C LEU A 14 3.16 -1.56 -6.66
N CYS A 15 2.05 -2.28 -6.76
CA CYS A 15 1.79 -3.23 -7.86
C CYS A 15 1.76 -2.53 -9.24
N GLY A 16 0.95 -1.48 -9.39
CA GLY A 16 0.81 -0.75 -10.65
C GLY A 16 2.09 -0.01 -11.02
N LEU A 17 2.76 0.59 -10.03
CA LEU A 17 4.05 1.27 -10.24
C LEU A 17 5.17 0.30 -10.60
N MET A 18 5.19 -0.90 -10.03
CA MET A 18 6.16 -1.94 -10.40
C MET A 18 5.95 -2.40 -11.84
N LEU A 19 4.70 -2.58 -12.28
CA LEU A 19 4.41 -2.87 -13.68
C LEU A 19 4.89 -1.74 -14.60
N ALA A 20 4.60 -0.48 -14.26
CA ALA A 20 5.07 0.67 -15.01
C ALA A 20 6.60 0.71 -15.13
N ARG A 21 7.33 0.44 -14.03
CA ARG A 21 8.79 0.32 -14.03
C ARG A 21 9.29 -0.77 -14.96
N LEU A 22 8.65 -1.94 -14.95
CA LEU A 22 9.04 -3.05 -15.84
C LEU A 22 8.78 -2.73 -17.31
N LEU A 23 7.64 -2.11 -17.63
CA LEU A 23 7.32 -1.67 -18.99
C LEU A 23 8.31 -0.60 -19.48
N GLU A 24 8.66 0.36 -18.63
CA GLU A 24 9.65 1.38 -18.96
C GLU A 24 11.04 0.78 -19.21
N GLN A 25 11.48 -0.15 -18.36
CA GLN A 25 12.76 -0.85 -18.52
C GLN A 25 12.81 -1.72 -19.79
N GLN A 26 11.68 -2.34 -20.15
CA GLN A 26 11.56 -3.09 -21.39
C GLN A 26 11.65 -2.18 -22.62
N GLY A 27 11.10 -0.96 -22.52
CA GLY A 27 11.04 0.00 -23.61
C GLY A 27 10.02 -0.36 -24.69
N GLY A 28 9.64 0.62 -25.50
CA GLY A 28 8.77 0.43 -26.67
C GLY A 28 7.30 0.15 -26.35
N VAL A 29 6.87 0.31 -25.10
CA VAL A 29 5.46 0.18 -24.70
C VAL A 29 4.90 1.55 -24.33
N ASN A 30 3.84 1.97 -25.00
CA ASN A 30 3.10 3.19 -24.74
C ASN A 30 2.10 2.96 -23.59
N TYR A 31 2.49 3.21 -22.34
CA TYR A 31 1.61 2.99 -21.18
C TYR A 31 1.25 4.29 -20.43
N VAL A 32 0.25 4.21 -19.53
CA VAL A 32 -0.02 5.25 -18.53
C VAL A 32 -0.56 4.62 -17.23
N VAL A 33 -0.14 5.16 -16.08
CA VAL A 33 -0.69 4.84 -14.76
C VAL A 33 -1.70 5.92 -14.38
N LEU A 34 -2.91 5.51 -13.99
CA LEU A 34 -3.98 6.36 -13.50
C LEU A 34 -4.20 6.10 -12.01
N GLU A 35 -3.90 7.07 -11.17
CA GLU A 35 -4.09 7.04 -9.71
C GLU A 35 -5.25 7.95 -9.32
N ALA A 36 -6.13 7.42 -8.45
CA ALA A 36 -7.31 8.12 -7.98
C ALA A 36 -6.97 9.26 -7.01
N HIS A 37 -5.99 9.07 -6.13
CA HIS A 37 -5.59 10.06 -5.15
C HIS A 37 -5.01 11.30 -5.83
N GLU A 38 -5.40 12.49 -5.37
CA GLU A 38 -5.02 13.78 -5.98
C GLU A 38 -3.52 14.08 -5.84
N GLU A 39 -2.99 13.87 -4.64
CA GLU A 39 -1.66 14.37 -4.30
C GLU A 39 -0.54 13.33 -4.38
N ARG A 40 -0.84 12.03 -4.20
CA ARG A 40 0.20 11.01 -4.02
C ARG A 40 -0.06 9.72 -4.78
N PHE A 41 1.03 9.00 -5.00
CA PHE A 41 1.02 7.57 -5.32
C PHE A 41 1.23 6.74 -4.05
N GLY A 42 1.26 5.42 -4.19
CA GLY A 42 1.71 4.47 -3.15
C GLY A 42 0.60 3.62 -2.54
N GLY A 43 -0.66 4.03 -2.68
CA GLY A 43 -1.80 3.28 -2.15
C GLY A 43 -1.67 3.08 -0.63
N ARG A 44 -1.45 1.82 -0.22
CA ARG A 44 -1.30 1.38 1.18
C ARG A 44 0.12 1.52 1.74
N LEU A 45 1.07 2.00 0.94
CA LEU A 45 2.36 2.49 1.43
C LEU A 45 2.25 3.99 1.66
N TRP A 46 2.49 4.39 2.90
CA TRP A 46 2.52 5.79 3.33
C TRP A 46 3.29 5.87 4.64
N ASN A 47 3.99 6.98 4.86
CA ASN A 47 4.71 7.28 6.09
C ASN A 47 4.51 8.75 6.47
N THR A 48 4.88 9.11 7.69
CA THR A 48 5.00 10.50 8.11
C THR A 48 6.20 11.15 7.40
N PRO A 49 6.30 12.49 7.36
CA PRO A 49 7.46 13.19 6.79
C PRO A 49 8.81 12.78 7.40
N GLU A 50 8.79 12.36 8.67
CA GLU A 50 9.96 11.87 9.41
C GLU A 50 10.31 10.42 9.02
N GLY A 51 9.42 9.71 8.33
CA GLY A 51 9.69 8.34 7.85
C GLY A 51 9.07 7.24 8.70
N LEU A 52 8.13 7.56 9.61
CA LEU A 52 7.39 6.53 10.35
C LEU A 52 6.27 5.96 9.49
N ASP A 53 6.29 4.65 9.23
CA ASP A 53 5.32 3.99 8.36
C ASP A 53 3.89 4.03 8.94
N LEU A 54 2.98 4.71 8.23
CA LEU A 54 1.52 4.70 8.48
C LEU A 54 0.82 3.55 7.77
N GLY A 55 1.48 2.96 6.77
CA GLY A 55 1.04 1.77 6.03
C GLY A 55 1.81 0.50 6.41
N ALA A 56 2.03 -0.37 5.42
CA ALA A 56 2.89 -1.54 5.60
C ALA A 56 4.33 -1.09 5.92
N ALA A 57 4.99 -1.75 6.89
CA ALA A 57 6.30 -1.33 7.37
C ALA A 57 7.35 -2.47 7.36
N TRP A 58 6.88 -3.70 7.41
CA TRP A 58 7.69 -4.87 7.74
C TRP A 58 8.05 -5.67 6.50
N LEU A 59 9.31 -6.06 6.38
CA LEU A 59 9.82 -6.91 5.32
C LEU A 59 10.39 -8.20 5.93
N TRP A 60 9.69 -9.32 5.74
CA TRP A 60 10.01 -10.60 6.38
C TRP A 60 10.28 -11.71 5.34
N PRO A 61 11.46 -11.71 4.69
CA PRO A 61 11.84 -12.69 3.67
C PRO A 61 11.75 -14.15 4.12
N GLN A 62 11.86 -14.44 5.42
CA GLN A 62 11.73 -15.80 5.95
C GLN A 62 10.32 -16.39 5.75
N PHE A 63 9.29 -15.55 5.56
CA PHE A 63 7.94 -15.99 5.21
C PHE A 63 7.69 -16.00 3.69
N GLY A 64 8.76 -16.08 2.88
CA GLY A 64 8.69 -16.08 1.41
C GLY A 64 8.56 -14.70 0.77
N GLN A 65 8.67 -13.61 1.55
CA GLN A 65 8.58 -12.23 1.05
C GLN A 65 9.92 -11.72 0.51
N THR A 66 10.44 -12.34 -0.54
CA THR A 66 11.80 -12.03 -1.05
C THR A 66 11.83 -10.82 -2.00
N HIS A 67 10.73 -10.54 -2.70
CA HIS A 67 10.69 -9.49 -3.72
C HIS A 67 10.82 -8.07 -3.16
N ALA A 68 10.15 -7.75 -2.05
CA ALA A 68 10.16 -6.40 -1.48
C ALA A 68 11.54 -6.00 -0.89
N PRO A 69 12.24 -6.86 -0.12
CA PRO A 69 13.63 -6.61 0.25
C PRO A 69 14.55 -6.42 -0.96
N ALA A 70 14.50 -7.32 -1.94
CA ALA A 70 15.34 -7.25 -3.14
C ALA A 70 15.07 -5.97 -3.94
N LEU A 71 13.80 -5.58 -4.09
CA LEU A 71 13.41 -4.33 -4.72
C LEU A 71 13.98 -3.12 -3.97
N SER A 72 13.88 -3.11 -2.63
CA SER A 72 14.42 -2.04 -1.78
C SER A 72 15.92 -1.85 -2.04
N THR A 73 16.70 -2.92 -1.98
CA THR A 73 18.13 -2.88 -2.30
C THR A 73 18.40 -2.40 -3.73
N SER A 74 17.63 -2.90 -4.71
CA SER A 74 17.79 -2.49 -6.13
C SER A 74 17.49 -1.01 -6.39
N LEU A 75 16.72 -0.37 -5.51
CA LEU A 75 16.38 1.04 -5.57
C LEU A 75 17.34 1.91 -4.73
N GLY A 76 18.38 1.30 -4.15
CA GLY A 76 19.35 1.97 -3.29
C GLY A 76 18.79 2.38 -1.93
N LEU A 77 17.70 1.74 -1.48
CA LEU A 77 17.16 1.96 -0.15
C LEU A 77 17.89 1.07 0.86
N GLU A 78 18.23 1.67 1.99
CA GLU A 78 18.88 0.94 3.09
C GLU A 78 17.84 0.13 3.87
N LEU A 79 18.20 -1.12 4.16
CA LEU A 79 17.43 -2.00 5.04
C LEU A 79 18.15 -2.10 6.38
N PHE A 80 17.41 -1.99 7.47
CA PHE A 80 17.92 -2.21 8.82
C PHE A 80 17.11 -3.28 9.54
N PRO A 81 17.70 -4.01 10.51
CA PRO A 81 16.97 -4.98 11.32
C PRO A 81 15.80 -4.30 12.03
N GLN A 82 14.62 -4.93 11.98
CA GLN A 82 13.50 -4.45 12.77
C GLN A 82 13.89 -4.43 14.26
N PRO A 83 13.69 -3.31 14.99
CA PRO A 83 13.92 -3.26 16.42
C PRO A 83 13.11 -4.35 17.15
N PRO A 84 13.65 -4.95 18.21
CA PRO A 84 12.93 -5.97 18.96
C PRO A 84 11.64 -5.37 19.51
N GLY A 85 10.50 -5.98 19.14
CA GLY A 85 9.17 -5.52 19.54
C GLY A 85 8.53 -6.34 20.66
N GLU A 86 9.24 -7.31 21.23
CA GLU A 86 8.71 -8.13 22.31
C GLU A 86 9.40 -7.77 23.64
N PRO A 87 8.70 -7.88 24.78
CA PRO A 87 9.33 -7.79 26.10
C PRO A 87 10.58 -8.68 26.14
N LYS A 88 11.66 -8.22 26.79
CA LYS A 88 12.81 -9.07 27.12
C LYS A 88 12.29 -10.39 27.72
N GLY A 89 12.49 -11.50 27.01
CA GLY A 89 12.19 -12.85 27.52
C GLY A 89 11.31 -13.77 26.68
N PHE A 90 10.67 -13.33 25.58
CA PHE A 90 9.76 -14.22 24.82
C PHE A 90 10.28 -14.79 23.49
N ALA A 91 11.24 -14.15 22.82
CA ALA A 91 12.05 -14.78 21.78
C ALA A 91 13.29 -13.91 21.48
N PRO A 92 14.43 -14.49 21.07
CA PRO A 92 15.50 -13.70 20.48
C PRO A 92 14.99 -12.97 19.22
N PRO A 93 15.55 -11.80 18.85
CA PRO A 93 15.20 -11.15 17.59
C PRO A 93 15.37 -12.16 16.46
N GLU A 94 14.27 -12.52 15.80
CA GLU A 94 14.34 -13.49 14.73
C GLU A 94 15.17 -12.91 13.59
N PRO A 95 16.29 -13.55 13.21
CA PRO A 95 17.10 -13.08 12.12
C PRO A 95 16.27 -13.04 10.83
N GLY A 96 16.44 -11.96 10.06
CA GLY A 96 15.75 -11.81 8.78
C GLY A 96 14.49 -10.95 8.79
N ARG A 97 14.18 -10.22 9.87
CA ARG A 97 13.13 -9.19 9.87
C ARG A 97 13.72 -7.80 9.62
N PHE A 98 13.23 -7.10 8.60
CA PHE A 98 13.78 -5.81 8.18
C PHE A 98 12.73 -4.72 8.08
N ARG A 99 13.22 -3.48 8.16
CA ARG A 99 12.51 -2.25 7.80
C ARG A 99 13.34 -1.45 6.80
N VAL A 100 12.69 -0.54 6.11
CA VAL A 100 13.32 0.40 5.17
C VAL A 100 13.66 1.67 5.94
N GLU A 101 14.90 2.12 5.87
CA GLU A 101 15.31 3.40 6.46
C GLU A 101 14.59 4.56 5.76
N GLY A 102 14.04 5.50 6.54
CA GLY A 102 13.14 6.54 6.04
C GLY A 102 11.72 6.06 5.69
N GLY A 103 11.42 4.78 5.90
CA GLY A 103 10.10 4.19 5.68
C GLY A 103 9.89 3.60 4.28
N THR A 104 8.93 2.69 4.18
CA THR A 104 8.62 1.92 2.97
C THR A 104 8.08 2.77 1.83
N TYR A 105 7.58 3.98 2.11
CA TYR A 105 7.15 4.91 1.07
C TYR A 105 8.29 5.31 0.13
N GLY A 106 9.55 5.24 0.58
CA GLY A 106 10.72 5.44 -0.27
C GLY A 106 10.74 4.51 -1.50
N LEU A 107 10.13 3.32 -1.43
CA LEU A 107 9.95 2.46 -2.61
C LEU A 107 9.14 3.16 -3.71
N VAL A 108 8.04 3.80 -3.31
CA VAL A 108 7.12 4.52 -4.20
C VAL A 108 7.85 5.70 -4.82
N GLU A 109 8.54 6.50 -4.01
CA GLU A 109 9.30 7.67 -4.47
C GLU A 109 10.37 7.29 -5.47
N ARG A 110 11.19 6.27 -5.17
CA ARG A 110 12.26 5.81 -6.05
C ARG A 110 11.75 5.23 -7.36
N ILE A 111 10.62 4.52 -7.34
CA ILE A 111 10.00 4.02 -8.56
C ILE A 111 9.48 5.19 -9.40
N VAL A 112 8.67 6.08 -8.83
CA VAL A 112 8.06 7.21 -9.54
C VAL A 112 9.12 8.16 -10.11
N ALA A 113 10.19 8.44 -9.35
CA ALA A 113 11.30 9.28 -9.83
C ALA A 113 12.03 8.69 -11.04
N GLY A 114 11.95 7.37 -11.26
CA GLY A 114 12.50 6.68 -12.42
C GLY A 114 11.54 6.57 -13.61
N LEU A 115 10.31 7.08 -13.51
CA LEU A 115 9.31 7.04 -14.59
C LEU A 115 9.16 8.42 -15.25
N PRO A 116 8.89 8.49 -16.56
CA PRO A 116 8.54 9.75 -17.20
C PRO A 116 7.24 10.35 -16.61
N ALA A 117 7.22 11.65 -16.36
CA ALA A 117 6.11 12.31 -15.67
C ALA A 117 4.77 12.19 -16.43
N GLU A 118 4.82 12.17 -17.75
CA GLU A 118 3.66 12.01 -18.62
C GLU A 118 3.04 10.59 -18.57
N ARG A 119 3.78 9.60 -18.04
CA ARG A 119 3.37 8.21 -17.90
C ARG A 119 2.60 7.94 -16.61
N VAL A 120 2.55 8.89 -15.68
CA VAL A 120 1.89 8.71 -14.38
C VAL A 120 0.98 9.90 -14.09
N ARG A 121 -0.30 9.65 -13.79
CA ARG A 121 -1.31 10.67 -13.55
C ARG A 121 -2.01 10.44 -12.22
N LYS A 122 -2.11 11.51 -11.43
CA LYS A 122 -2.84 11.56 -10.14
C LYS A 122 -4.17 12.28 -10.34
N GLY A 123 -5.09 12.12 -9.40
CA GLY A 123 -6.42 12.73 -9.50
C GLY A 123 -7.25 12.21 -10.68
N CYS A 124 -6.95 11.00 -11.17
CA CYS A 124 -7.67 10.36 -12.27
C CYS A 124 -8.39 9.09 -11.77
N PRO A 125 -9.40 9.20 -10.89
CA PRO A 125 -10.18 8.05 -10.46
C PRO A 125 -10.97 7.52 -11.67
N VAL A 126 -10.71 6.28 -12.05
CA VAL A 126 -11.45 5.59 -13.11
C VAL A 126 -12.81 5.17 -12.57
N THR A 127 -13.88 5.50 -13.29
CA THR A 127 -15.27 5.23 -12.91
C THR A 127 -15.96 4.25 -13.84
N CYS A 128 -15.52 4.12 -15.09
CA CYS A 128 -16.04 3.14 -16.02
C CYS A 128 -14.91 2.52 -16.85
N VAL A 129 -15.02 1.21 -17.11
CA VAL A 129 -14.17 0.46 -18.04
C VAL A 129 -15.08 -0.24 -19.03
N ARG A 130 -15.03 0.20 -20.29
CA ARG A 130 -15.90 -0.31 -21.35
C ARG A 130 -15.13 -0.81 -22.57
N ARG A 131 -15.65 -1.83 -23.24
CA ARG A 131 -15.14 -2.19 -24.58
C ARG A 131 -15.40 -1.03 -25.53
N ASP A 132 -14.38 -0.70 -26.32
CA ASP A 132 -14.43 0.45 -27.21
C ASP A 132 -14.38 0.00 -28.67
N ALA A 133 -15.53 -0.40 -29.20
CA ALA A 133 -15.67 -0.75 -30.61
C ALA A 133 -15.53 0.47 -31.54
N ALA A 134 -15.68 1.69 -31.00
CA ALA A 134 -15.57 2.95 -31.73
C ALA A 134 -14.19 3.62 -31.55
N CYS A 135 -13.21 2.89 -31.00
CA CYS A 135 -11.87 3.39 -30.79
C CYS A 135 -11.30 3.96 -32.10
N PRO A 136 -10.74 5.18 -32.13
CA PRO A 136 -10.19 5.77 -33.34
C PRO A 136 -9.12 4.91 -34.03
N ALA A 137 -8.39 4.07 -33.27
CA ALA A 137 -7.39 3.15 -33.81
C ALA A 137 -7.99 1.85 -34.37
N ALA A 138 -9.27 1.55 -34.14
CA ALA A 138 -9.92 0.35 -34.66
C ALA A 138 -10.01 0.34 -36.20
N ALA A 139 -9.94 1.50 -36.85
CA ALA A 139 -9.86 1.58 -38.30
C ALA A 139 -8.53 1.06 -38.88
N ALA A 140 -7.46 1.06 -38.08
CA ALA A 140 -6.14 0.60 -38.51
C ALA A 140 -5.97 -0.93 -38.35
N ASP A 141 -6.68 -1.54 -37.40
CA ASP A 141 -6.66 -2.98 -37.16
C ASP A 141 -8.00 -3.41 -36.54
N ALA A 142 -8.90 -3.92 -37.40
CA ALA A 142 -10.26 -4.28 -37.03
C ALA A 142 -10.35 -5.56 -36.18
N ASP A 143 -9.29 -6.36 -36.13
CA ASP A 143 -9.23 -7.58 -35.32
C ASP A 143 -8.82 -7.28 -33.87
N LYS A 144 -8.25 -6.09 -33.61
CA LYS A 144 -7.94 -5.64 -32.25
C LYS A 144 -9.17 -5.15 -31.52
N THR A 145 -9.30 -5.60 -30.28
CA THR A 145 -10.28 -5.07 -29.33
C THR A 145 -9.63 -4.00 -28.49
N TYR A 146 -10.32 -2.87 -28.33
CA TYR A 146 -9.89 -1.77 -27.48
C TYR A 146 -10.80 -1.64 -26.26
N VAL A 147 -10.28 -0.95 -25.25
CA VAL A 147 -10.98 -0.62 -24.01
C VAL A 147 -10.87 0.88 -23.80
N ALA A 148 -11.99 1.52 -23.45
CA ALA A 148 -12.03 2.89 -22.98
C ALA A 148 -12.19 2.90 -21.46
N LEU A 149 -11.43 3.77 -20.79
CA LEU A 149 -11.57 4.06 -19.38
C LEU A 149 -12.02 5.50 -19.22
N GLU A 150 -13.09 5.71 -18.48
CA GLU A 150 -13.61 7.03 -18.15
C GLU A 150 -13.17 7.38 -16.74
N SER A 151 -12.69 8.59 -16.55
CA SER A 151 -12.30 9.13 -15.26
C SER A 151 -13.26 10.23 -14.82
N SER A 152 -13.43 10.40 -13.50
CA SER A 152 -14.35 11.42 -12.97
C SER A 152 -13.92 12.86 -13.28
N ASP A 153 -12.67 13.07 -13.70
CA ASP A 153 -12.17 14.37 -14.19
C ASP A 153 -12.65 14.69 -15.63
N GLY A 154 -13.44 13.80 -16.24
CA GLY A 154 -13.92 13.90 -17.62
C GLY A 154 -12.96 13.33 -18.66
N GLY A 155 -11.81 12.80 -18.24
CA GLY A 155 -10.84 12.16 -19.11
C GLY A 155 -11.34 10.81 -19.65
N VAL A 156 -11.05 10.54 -20.92
CA VAL A 156 -11.26 9.23 -21.55
C VAL A 156 -9.92 8.72 -22.08
N PHE A 157 -9.55 7.51 -21.67
CA PHE A 157 -8.31 6.86 -22.03
C PHE A 157 -8.61 5.60 -22.84
N HIS A 158 -8.03 5.49 -24.04
CA HIS A 158 -8.21 4.34 -24.91
C HIS A 158 -6.98 3.44 -24.84
N ALA A 159 -7.17 2.13 -24.73
CA ALA A 159 -6.06 1.19 -24.66
C ALA A 159 -6.33 -0.15 -25.33
N GLU A 160 -5.27 -0.84 -25.76
CA GLU A 160 -5.34 -2.24 -26.18
C GLU A 160 -5.54 -3.17 -24.96
N ARG A 161 -4.91 -2.83 -23.83
CA ARG A 161 -4.97 -3.61 -22.60
C ARG A 161 -5.16 -2.71 -21.38
N VAL A 162 -5.85 -3.26 -20.38
CA VAL A 162 -6.03 -2.62 -19.08
C VAL A 162 -5.57 -3.56 -17.98
N VAL A 163 -4.78 -3.04 -17.06
CA VAL A 163 -4.42 -3.73 -15.81
C VAL A 163 -5.05 -3.01 -14.64
N LEU A 164 -5.90 -3.72 -13.89
CA LEU A 164 -6.57 -3.19 -12.71
C LEU A 164 -5.76 -3.56 -11.47
N ALA A 165 -4.86 -2.67 -11.04
CA ALA A 165 -3.97 -2.83 -9.90
C ALA A 165 -4.54 -2.19 -8.61
N VAL A 166 -5.86 -2.31 -8.44
CA VAL A 166 -6.65 -1.76 -7.32
C VAL A 166 -7.30 -2.93 -6.55
N PRO A 167 -7.51 -2.83 -5.22
CA PRO A 167 -8.24 -3.85 -4.47
C PRO A 167 -9.56 -4.24 -5.16
N PRO A 168 -9.85 -5.56 -5.34
CA PRO A 168 -11.01 -6.00 -6.12
C PRO A 168 -12.35 -5.49 -5.58
N GLU A 169 -12.49 -5.41 -4.25
CA GLU A 169 -13.69 -4.85 -3.61
C GLU A 169 -13.93 -3.39 -4.02
N MET A 170 -12.87 -2.59 -4.04
CA MET A 170 -12.94 -1.18 -4.44
C MET A 170 -13.32 -1.05 -5.92
N LEU A 171 -12.76 -1.88 -6.81
CA LEU A 171 -13.17 -1.93 -8.21
C LEU A 171 -14.66 -2.26 -8.35
N ALA A 172 -15.15 -3.27 -7.63
CA ALA A 172 -16.56 -3.66 -7.69
C ALA A 172 -17.53 -2.61 -7.11
N ALA A 173 -17.04 -1.70 -6.27
CA ALA A 173 -17.83 -0.65 -5.64
C ALA A 173 -17.77 0.70 -6.39
N LYS A 174 -16.69 0.98 -7.12
CA LYS A 174 -16.41 2.30 -7.70
C LYS A 174 -16.31 2.33 -9.23
N VAL A 175 -16.16 1.16 -9.87
CA VAL A 175 -15.96 1.05 -11.31
C VAL A 175 -17.11 0.27 -11.95
N GLU A 176 -17.77 0.90 -12.92
CA GLU A 176 -18.70 0.24 -13.82
C GLU A 176 -17.95 -0.51 -14.92
N PHE A 177 -18.45 -1.67 -15.31
CA PHE A 177 -17.87 -2.49 -16.37
C PHE A 177 -18.88 -2.70 -17.49
N GLU A 178 -18.48 -2.41 -18.72
CA GLU A 178 -19.32 -2.60 -19.90
C GLU A 178 -18.63 -3.48 -20.96
N PRO A 179 -19.18 -4.65 -21.31
CA PRO A 179 -20.37 -5.26 -20.72
C PRO A 179 -20.13 -5.66 -19.26
N ALA A 180 -21.22 -5.78 -18.50
CA ALA A 180 -21.19 -6.20 -17.10
C ALA A 180 -20.36 -7.49 -16.93
N LEU A 181 -19.49 -7.49 -15.91
CA LEU A 181 -18.73 -8.68 -15.55
C LEU A 181 -19.69 -9.81 -15.11
N PRO A 182 -19.33 -11.09 -15.34
CA PRO A 182 -20.13 -12.21 -14.88
C PRO A 182 -20.40 -12.12 -13.37
N GLN A 183 -21.63 -12.46 -12.94
CA GLN A 183 -22.04 -12.30 -11.54
C GLN A 183 -21.10 -13.00 -10.55
N ALA A 184 -20.57 -14.19 -10.91
CA ALA A 184 -19.61 -14.91 -10.07
C ALA A 184 -18.33 -14.08 -9.82
N ARG A 185 -17.84 -13.37 -10.84
CA ARG A 185 -16.67 -12.48 -10.72
C ARG A 185 -16.99 -11.26 -9.86
N MET A 186 -18.14 -10.61 -10.07
CA MET A 186 -18.56 -9.48 -9.23
C MET A 186 -18.73 -9.87 -7.76
N ARG A 187 -19.30 -11.04 -7.47
CA ARG A 187 -19.40 -11.56 -6.09
C ARG A 187 -18.03 -11.83 -5.49
N ALA A 188 -17.13 -12.48 -6.24
CA ALA A 188 -15.77 -12.73 -5.77
C ALA A 188 -15.01 -11.44 -5.46
N MET A 189 -15.14 -10.42 -6.32
CA MET A 189 -14.52 -9.12 -6.10
C MET A 189 -15.05 -8.42 -4.84
N ARG A 190 -16.38 -8.41 -4.62
CA ARG A 190 -16.99 -7.84 -3.41
C ARG A 190 -16.59 -8.55 -2.12
N ASN A 191 -16.35 -9.85 -2.20
CA ASN A 191 -15.96 -10.68 -1.05
C ASN A 191 -14.43 -10.68 -0.79
N ALA A 192 -13.63 -10.11 -1.70
CA ALA A 192 -12.18 -10.01 -1.55
C ALA A 192 -11.81 -8.85 -0.61
N LYS A 193 -12.19 -8.98 0.67
CA LYS A 193 -11.89 -8.01 1.72
C LYS A 193 -10.38 -7.87 1.88
N THR A 194 -9.93 -6.63 2.08
CA THR A 194 -8.52 -6.37 2.38
C THR A 194 -8.24 -6.76 3.83
N TRP A 195 -7.23 -7.61 4.04
CA TRP A 195 -6.75 -7.95 5.38
C TRP A 195 -6.38 -6.68 6.15
N MET A 196 -6.83 -6.56 7.42
CA MET A 196 -6.68 -5.39 8.30
C MET A 196 -7.37 -4.11 7.81
N ALA A 197 -8.39 -4.19 6.95
CA ALA A 197 -9.12 -3.00 6.49
C ALA A 197 -9.88 -2.25 7.60
N GLY A 198 -10.34 -2.95 8.66
CA GLY A 198 -11.04 -2.37 9.82
C GLY A 198 -10.12 -1.91 10.95
N VAL A 199 -8.80 -1.89 10.72
CA VAL A 199 -7.81 -1.60 11.76
C VAL A 199 -7.12 -0.29 11.45
N THR A 200 -7.02 0.56 12.47
CA THR A 200 -6.27 1.81 12.42
C THR A 200 -4.85 1.56 12.92
N LYS A 201 -3.86 1.86 12.08
CA LYS A 201 -2.46 1.91 12.52
C LYS A 201 -2.18 3.28 13.14
N VAL A 202 -1.67 3.30 14.36
CA VAL A 202 -1.25 4.52 15.05
C VAL A 202 0.26 4.51 15.21
N VAL A 203 0.86 5.70 15.11
CA VAL A 203 2.27 5.92 15.35
C VAL A 203 2.39 7.11 16.30
N LEU A 204 3.17 6.94 17.37
CA LEU A 204 3.50 7.98 18.33
C LEU A 204 5.00 8.28 18.23
N ALA A 205 5.36 9.52 17.95
CA ALA A 205 6.75 9.97 17.89
C ALA A 205 7.22 10.45 19.27
N TYR A 206 8.49 10.19 19.59
CA TYR A 206 9.12 10.58 20.85
C TYR A 206 10.51 11.17 20.62
N GLU A 207 11.06 11.85 21.62
CA GLU A 207 12.43 12.39 21.58
C GLU A 207 13.49 11.29 21.82
N ALA A 208 13.15 10.25 22.58
CA ALA A 208 14.06 9.17 22.94
C ALA A 208 13.30 7.87 23.25
N ARG A 209 13.99 6.72 23.16
CA ARG A 209 13.46 5.39 23.49
C ARG A 209 13.39 5.17 25.00
N PHE A 210 12.59 5.97 25.69
CA PHE A 210 12.49 5.90 27.16
C PHE A 210 12.05 4.51 27.67
N TRP A 211 11.35 3.72 26.85
CA TRP A 211 11.01 2.33 27.19
C TRP A 211 12.24 1.44 27.29
N GLU A 212 13.27 1.66 26.47
CA GLU A 212 14.53 0.93 26.56
C GLU A 212 15.30 1.31 27.83
N ASP A 213 15.41 2.62 28.11
CA ASP A 213 16.08 3.17 29.29
C ASP A 213 15.45 2.67 30.60
N LEU A 214 14.13 2.55 30.63
CA LEU A 214 13.36 2.09 31.78
C LEU A 214 13.22 0.57 31.87
N GLY A 215 13.74 -0.19 30.89
CA GLY A 215 13.57 -1.64 30.84
C GLY A 215 12.11 -2.07 30.71
N LEU A 216 11.32 -1.30 29.96
CA LEU A 216 9.91 -1.57 29.70
C LEU A 216 9.77 -2.38 28.41
N GLY A 217 8.96 -3.43 28.47
CA GLY A 217 8.43 -4.12 27.31
C GLY A 217 7.28 -3.33 26.70
N LEU A 218 7.16 -3.44 25.37
CA LEU A 218 5.99 -2.95 24.65
C LEU A 218 4.90 -4.02 24.72
N GLY A 219 3.83 -3.73 25.46
CA GLY A 219 2.70 -4.65 25.67
C GLY A 219 1.41 -4.09 25.07
N ALA A 220 0.50 -5.01 24.73
CA ALA A 220 -0.85 -4.67 24.32
C ALA A 220 -1.79 -4.64 25.54
N ALA A 221 -2.60 -3.59 25.66
CA ALA A 221 -3.71 -3.51 26.62
C ALA A 221 -4.81 -2.62 26.02
N GLY A 222 -6.07 -2.99 26.23
CA GLY A 222 -7.20 -2.25 25.65
C GLY A 222 -7.26 -2.36 24.12
N PRO A 223 -7.70 -1.31 23.39
CA PRO A 223 -7.92 -1.40 21.93
C PRO A 223 -6.62 -1.51 21.14
N ALA A 224 -5.47 -1.18 21.74
CA ALA A 224 -4.17 -1.30 21.12
C ALA A 224 -3.65 -2.75 21.17
N PHE A 225 -3.49 -3.37 20.01
CA PHE A 225 -2.88 -4.68 19.84
C PHE A 225 -1.64 -4.58 18.94
N GLN A 226 -0.73 -5.55 19.08
CA GLN A 226 0.52 -5.62 18.30
C GLN A 226 1.31 -4.31 18.32
N VAL A 227 1.88 -4.01 19.50
CA VAL A 227 2.72 -2.83 19.73
C VAL A 227 4.16 -3.13 19.35
N TYR A 228 4.78 -2.25 18.58
CA TYR A 228 6.16 -2.38 18.10
C TYR A 228 6.92 -1.08 18.27
N ASP A 229 8.23 -1.23 18.50
CA ASP A 229 9.16 -0.14 18.32
C ASP A 229 9.25 0.19 16.82
N ALA A 230 8.90 1.43 16.50
CA ALA A 230 8.85 1.99 15.16
C ALA A 230 10.03 2.93 14.86
N SER A 231 11.04 2.97 15.74
CA SER A 231 12.22 3.81 15.58
C SER A 231 13.02 3.44 14.32
N SER A 232 13.66 4.45 13.73
CA SER A 232 14.56 4.31 12.59
C SER A 232 15.91 3.73 13.02
N LYS A 233 16.79 3.49 12.04
CA LYS A 233 18.19 3.19 12.30
C LYS A 233 18.84 4.34 13.06
N ASP A 234 19.68 4.00 14.04
CA ASP A 234 20.46 4.94 14.85
C ASP A 234 19.64 6.03 15.56
N ASP A 235 18.34 5.80 15.76
CA ASP A 235 17.41 6.69 16.48
C ASP A 235 17.27 8.10 15.89
N GLY A 236 17.48 8.25 14.59
CA GLY A 236 17.18 9.50 13.88
C GLY A 236 15.71 9.92 14.01
N VAL A 237 14.81 8.93 14.09
CA VAL A 237 13.40 9.10 14.42
C VAL A 237 12.98 8.01 15.39
N VAL A 238 12.38 8.40 16.51
CA VAL A 238 11.94 7.48 17.55
C VAL A 238 10.42 7.42 17.59
N GLY A 239 9.88 6.21 17.63
CA GLY A 239 8.44 6.06 17.74
C GLY A 239 7.96 4.69 18.17
N ILE A 240 6.71 4.63 18.61
CA ILE A 240 5.98 3.40 18.86
C ILE A 240 4.87 3.31 17.82
N THR A 241 4.67 2.14 17.23
CA THR A 241 3.47 1.86 16.43
C THR A 241 2.64 0.76 17.05
N PHE A 242 1.33 0.87 16.92
CA PHE A 242 0.38 -0.18 17.31
C PHE A 242 -0.83 -0.14 16.41
N PHE A 243 -1.61 -1.20 16.47
CA PHE A 243 -2.87 -1.31 15.76
C PHE A 243 -4.02 -1.16 16.73
N ALA A 244 -5.07 -0.45 16.33
CA ALA A 244 -6.29 -0.30 17.10
C ALA A 244 -7.49 -0.72 16.26
N PHE A 245 -8.39 -1.51 16.86
CA PHE A 245 -9.68 -1.80 16.24
C PHE A 245 -10.56 -0.56 16.27
N ASN A 246 -11.40 -0.41 15.23
CA ASN A 246 -12.46 0.58 15.26
C ASN A 246 -13.56 0.16 16.25
N GLU A 247 -14.20 1.13 16.89
CA GLU A 247 -15.23 0.90 17.91
C GLU A 247 -16.41 0.05 17.38
N GLU A 248 -16.73 0.18 16.09
CA GLU A 248 -17.80 -0.58 15.41
C GLU A 248 -17.47 -2.07 15.16
N ASP A 249 -16.18 -2.46 15.25
CA ASP A 249 -15.71 -3.84 15.05
C ASP A 249 -15.45 -4.57 16.39
N LEU A 250 -15.79 -3.96 17.51
CA LEU A 250 -15.70 -4.56 18.85
C LEU A 250 -17.04 -5.23 19.19
N ASP A 251 -17.03 -6.54 19.50
CA ASP A 251 -18.23 -7.24 19.96
C ASP A 251 -18.67 -6.68 21.33
N ASP A 252 -19.93 -6.25 21.44
CA ASP A 252 -20.55 -5.72 22.67
C ASP A 252 -20.46 -6.71 23.85
N ASP A 253 -20.37 -8.02 23.56
CA ASP A 253 -20.30 -9.09 24.55
C ASP A 253 -18.87 -9.38 25.06
N GLU A 254 -17.82 -8.89 24.38
CA GLU A 254 -16.42 -9.06 24.83
C GLU A 254 -15.90 -7.85 25.65
N PHE A 255 -16.55 -6.69 25.59
CA PHE A 255 -15.99 -5.45 26.15
C PHE A 255 -17.03 -4.52 26.80
N VAL A 256 -16.97 -4.38 28.13
CA VAL A 256 -17.88 -3.53 28.91
C VAL A 256 -17.19 -2.22 29.35
N GLY A 257 -17.50 -1.10 28.69
CA GLY A 257 -17.28 0.27 29.17
C GLY A 257 -16.46 1.20 28.25
N PRO A 258 -16.54 2.53 28.44
CA PRO A 258 -15.75 3.49 27.65
C PRO A 258 -14.26 3.29 27.92
N MET A 259 -13.53 2.78 26.93
CA MET A 259 -12.09 2.56 27.06
C MET A 259 -11.30 3.75 26.52
N PRO A 260 -10.55 4.48 27.35
CA PRO A 260 -9.51 5.35 26.84
C PRO A 260 -8.45 4.50 26.13
N LEU A 261 -7.95 4.98 24.98
CA LEU A 261 -6.82 4.37 24.30
C LEU A 261 -5.62 4.35 25.27
N THR A 262 -5.28 3.17 25.78
CA THR A 262 -4.27 3.00 26.82
C THR A 262 -3.10 2.20 26.27
N LEU A 263 -1.95 2.84 26.10
CA LEU A 263 -0.69 2.15 25.83
C LEU A 263 -0.12 1.68 27.17
N THR A 264 0.03 0.36 27.36
CA THR A 264 0.64 -0.18 28.59
C THR A 264 2.10 -0.54 28.33
N LEU A 265 2.98 0.04 29.13
CA LEU A 265 4.38 -0.33 29.21
C LEU A 265 4.59 -1.19 30.45
N THR A 266 5.13 -2.39 30.28
CA THR A 266 5.31 -3.35 31.37
C THR A 266 6.78 -3.48 31.75
N PHE A 267 7.10 -3.53 33.04
CA PHE A 267 8.46 -3.82 33.47
C PHE A 267 8.82 -5.27 33.12
N THR A 268 9.96 -5.47 32.45
CA THR A 268 10.54 -6.82 32.32
C THR A 268 11.28 -7.14 33.62
N GLN A 269 10.77 -8.08 34.43
CA GLN A 269 11.55 -8.57 35.58
C GLN A 269 12.75 -9.40 35.08
N PRO A 270 13.91 -9.31 35.76
CA PRO A 270 15.15 -10.01 35.37
C PRO A 270 15.06 -11.53 35.49
#